data_AF-A0A7C4I8L0-F1
#
_entry.id   AF-A0A7C4I8L0-F1
#
_cell.length_a   1.000
_cell.length_b   1.000
_cell.length_c   1.000
_cell.angle_alpha   90.00
_cell.angle_beta   90.00
_cell.angle_gamma   90.00
#
_symmetry.space_group_name_H-M   'P 1'
#
loop_
_entity.id
_entity.type
_entity.pdbx_description
1 polymer ?
#
loop_
_entity_poly.entity_id
_entity_poly.type
_entity_poly.pdbx_seq_one_letter_code
_entity_poly.pdbx_strand_id
1 'polypeptide(L)' 'RNLGEKYGASVGQVALAWVFAHEGCVAIAGAKNREQALNNAAAGNIQLTSDEMEKLNKLSMQTRPGAMEIIQTIPRILGF' A
#
# COMPACT_ATOMS: atom_id res chain seq x y z
N ARG A 1 10.55 -3.17 -6.27
CA ARG A 1 10.77 -4.11 -7.40
C ARG A 1 11.48 -5.36 -6.92
N ASN A 2 12.68 -5.25 -6.34
CA ASN A 2 13.47 -6.40 -5.83
C ASN A 2 12.68 -7.34 -4.89
N LEU A 3 11.84 -6.83 -3.99
CA LEU A 3 11.00 -7.69 -3.15
C LEU A 3 9.93 -8.45 -3.95
N GLY A 4 9.36 -7.83 -4.99
CA GLY A 4 8.43 -8.53 -5.87
C GLY A 4 9.10 -9.73 -6.56
N GLU A 5 10.33 -9.56 -7.03
CA GLU A 5 11.13 -10.65 -7.60
C GLU A 5 11.43 -11.73 -6.55
N LYS A 6 11.87 -11.34 -5.34
CA LYS A 6 12.14 -12.28 -4.24
C LYS A 6 10.93 -13.15 -3.90
N TYR A 7 9.73 -12.55 -3.88
CA TYR A 7 8.49 -13.23 -3.49
C TYR A 7 7.70 -13.80 -4.67
N GLY A 8 8.19 -13.66 -5.92
CA GLY A 8 7.42 -14.02 -7.11
C GLY A 8 6.08 -13.27 -7.22
N ALA A 9 6.03 -12.04 -6.70
CA ALA A 9 4.83 -11.26 -6.48
C ALA A 9 4.87 -9.92 -7.22
N SER A 10 3.69 -9.36 -7.50
CA SER A 10 3.58 -8.02 -8.04
C SER A 10 4.01 -6.98 -6.99
N VAL A 11 4.42 -5.79 -7.44
CA VAL A 11 4.72 -4.67 -6.52
C VAL A 11 3.49 -4.29 -5.69
N GLY A 12 2.29 -4.40 -6.27
CA GLY A 12 1.04 -4.17 -5.56
C GLY A 12 0.79 -5.18 -4.44
N GLN A 13 1.11 -6.45 -4.67
CA GLN A 13 1.01 -7.48 -3.63
C GLN A 13 1.98 -7.24 -2.48
N VAL A 14 3.23 -6.83 -2.77
CA VAL A 14 4.18 -6.46 -1.72
C VAL A 14 3.69 -5.25 -0.91
N ALA A 15 3.11 -4.25 -1.58
CA ALA A 15 2.52 -3.10 -0.89
C ALA A 15 1.32 -3.49 -0.01
N LEU A 16 0.45 -4.38 -0.47
CA LEU A 16 -0.68 -4.88 0.33
C LEU A 16 -0.20 -5.73 1.52
N ALA A 17 0.79 -6.60 1.32
CA ALA A 17 1.40 -7.38 2.39
C ALA A 17 1.98 -6.48 3.49
N TRP A 18 2.60 -5.35 3.11
CA TRP A 18 3.07 -4.35 4.06
C TRP A 18 1.92 -3.74 4.87
N VAL A 19 0.79 -3.41 4.26
CA VAL A 19 -0.39 -2.91 4.99
C VAL A 19 -0.93 -3.97 5.94
N PHE A 20 -1.06 -5.23 5.50
CA PHE A 20 -1.56 -6.34 6.33
C PHE A 20 -0.67 -6.65 7.54
N ALA A 21 0.62 -6.37 7.46
CA ALA A 21 1.57 -6.64 8.54
C ALA A 21 1.42 -5.68 9.74
N HIS A 22 0.65 -4.59 9.61
CA HIS A 22 0.40 -3.66 10.71
C HIS A 22 -0.79 -4.15 11.56
N GLU A 23 -0.58 -4.22 12.87
CA GLU A 23 -1.63 -4.60 13.81
C GLU A 23 -2.82 -3.62 13.73
N GLY A 24 -4.03 -4.18 13.67
CA GLY A 24 -5.26 -3.38 13.56
C GLY A 24 -5.53 -2.76 12.19
N CYS A 25 -4.69 -3.00 11.18
CA CYS A 25 -4.91 -2.51 9.82
C CYS A 25 -5.63 -3.54 8.94
N VAL A 26 -6.54 -3.06 8.10
CA VAL A 26 -7.20 -3.85 7.05
C VAL A 26 -7.00 -3.15 5.72
N ALA A 27 -6.38 -3.83 4.75
CA ALA A 27 -6.21 -3.25 3.41
C ALA A 27 -7.51 -3.34 2.61
N ILE A 28 -7.99 -2.20 2.09
CA ILE A 28 -9.17 -2.10 1.22
C ILE A 28 -8.70 -1.89 -0.21
N ALA A 29 -8.25 -2.98 -0.84
CA ALA A 29 -7.71 -2.93 -2.19
C ALA A 29 -8.84 -2.89 -3.23
N GLY A 30 -8.92 -1.81 -4.01
CA GLY A 30 -9.88 -1.72 -5.12
C GLY A 30 -9.63 -2.78 -6.19
N ALA A 31 -10.71 -3.39 -6.69
CA ALA A 31 -10.68 -4.37 -7.78
C ALA A 31 -11.88 -4.14 -8.70
N LYS A 32 -11.66 -4.12 -10.02
CA LYS A 32 -12.71 -3.97 -11.03
C LYS A 32 -13.19 -5.30 -11.60
N ASN A 33 -12.46 -6.38 -11.33
CA ASN A 33 -12.77 -7.72 -11.80
C ASN A 33 -12.26 -8.79 -10.82
N ARG A 34 -12.65 -10.04 -11.07
CA ARG A 34 -12.30 -11.19 -10.25
C ARG A 34 -10.79 -11.44 -10.17
N GLU A 35 -10.08 -11.30 -11.28
CA GLU A 35 -8.64 -11.55 -11.33
C GLU A 35 -7.86 -10.59 -10.41
N GLN A 36 -8.22 -9.31 -10.43
CA GLN A 36 -7.65 -8.31 -9.52
C GLN A 36 -7.95 -8.62 -8.05
N ALA A 37 -9.19 -9.03 -7.73
CA ALA A 37 -9.54 -9.42 -6.37
C ALA A 37 -8.72 -10.61 -5.87
N LEU A 38 -8.53 -11.63 -6.73
CA LEU A 38 -7.69 -12.78 -6.42
C LEU A 38 -6.21 -12.39 -6.27
N ASN A 39 -5.70 -11.52 -7.14
CA ASN A 39 -4.33 -11.02 -7.04
C ASN A 39 -4.10 -10.25 -5.74
N ASN A 40 -5.03 -9.37 -5.36
CA ASN A 40 -5.00 -8.62 -4.10
C ASN A 40 -5.02 -9.57 -2.89
N ALA A 41 -5.89 -10.58 -2.90
CA ALA A 41 -5.99 -11.56 -1.81
C ALA A 41 -4.70 -12.39 -1.64
N ALA A 42 -4.03 -12.74 -2.74
CA ALA A 42 -2.78 -13.50 -2.70
C ALA A 42 -1.63 -12.76 -1.99
N ALA A 43 -1.72 -11.43 -1.81
CA ALA A 43 -0.78 -10.67 -1.00
C ALA A 43 -0.74 -11.12 0.47
N GLY A 44 -1.83 -11.69 1.00
CA GLY A 44 -1.89 -12.21 2.36
C GLY A 44 -0.98 -13.42 2.62
N ASN A 45 -0.45 -14.05 1.57
CA ASN A 45 0.50 -15.16 1.68
C ASN A 45 1.95 -14.70 1.82
N ILE A 46 2.23 -13.39 1.72
CA ILE A 46 3.58 -12.84 1.81
C ILE A 46 3.88 -12.49 3.27
N GLN A 47 4.91 -13.13 3.83
CA GLN A 47 5.46 -12.79 5.13
C GLN A 47 6.76 -11.99 4.94
N LEU A 48 6.69 -10.70 5.23
CA LEU A 48 7.83 -9.80 5.18
C LEU A 48 8.71 -10.00 6.43
N THR A 49 10.03 -9.99 6.25
CA THR A 49 10.93 -10.02 7.41
C THR A 49 10.95 -8.66 8.10
N SER A 50 11.44 -8.60 9.35
CA SER A 50 11.59 -7.35 10.10
C SER A 50 12.42 -6.31 9.33
N ASP A 51 13.52 -6.72 8.69
CA ASP A 51 14.37 -5.85 7.89
C ASP A 51 13.64 -5.29 6.65
N GLU A 52 12.76 -6.09 6.04
CA GLU A 52 12.00 -5.68 4.87
C GLU A 52 10.86 -4.74 5.26
N MET A 53 10.20 -5.01 6.38
CA MET A 53 9.25 -4.09 7.00
C MET A 53 9.91 -2.75 7.30
N GLU A 54 11.10 -2.75 7.90
CA GLU A 54 11.82 -1.50 8.19
C GLU A 54 12.16 -0.72 6.91
N LYS A 55 12.63 -1.42 5.85
CA LYS A 55 12.92 -0.80 4.55
C LYS A 55 11.67 -0.18 3.93
N LEU A 56 10.53 -0.89 3.96
CA LEU A 56 9.27 -0.41 3.42
C LEU A 56 8.70 0.76 4.25
N ASN A 57 8.85 0.74 5.57
CA ASN A 57 8.50 1.85 6.45
C ASN A 57 9.29 3.12 6.11
N LYS A 58 10.60 3.00 5.89
CA LYS A 58 11.43 4.15 5.48
C LYS A 58 11.00 4.71 4.12
N LEU A 59 10.60 3.84 3.20
CA LEU A 59 10.15 4.23 1.87
C LEU A 59 8.77 4.91 1.89
N SER A 60 7.84 4.44 2.73
CA SER A 60 6.49 5.01 2.81
C SER A 60 6.51 6.48 3.24
N MET A 61 7.45 6.87 4.11
CA MET A 61 7.63 8.24 4.56
C MET A 61 8.15 9.21 3.48
N GLN A 62 8.72 8.70 2.38
CA GLN A 62 9.26 9.53 1.28
C GLN A 62 8.19 9.90 0.25
N THR A 63 6.99 9.32 0.36
CA THR A 63 5.91 9.55 -0.60
C THR A 63 5.16 10.82 -0.23
N ARG A 64 5.02 11.76 -1.17
CA ARG A 64 4.13 12.92 -0.98
C ARG A 64 2.68 12.46 -1.04
N PRO A 65 1.83 12.75 -0.04
CA PRO A 65 0.42 12.39 -0.11
C PRO A 65 -0.30 13.26 -1.15
N GLY A 66 -0.51 12.73 -2.36
CA GLY A 66 -1.12 13.46 -3.47
C GLY A 66 -2.60 13.87 -3.27
N ALA A 67 -3.29 13.33 -2.27
CA ALA A 67 -4.68 13.68 -1.95
C ALA A 67 -4.82 14.74 -0.84
N MET A 68 -3.77 14.97 -0.03
CA MET A 68 -3.82 15.95 1.07
C MET A 68 -3.85 17.40 0.58
N GLU A 69 -3.38 17.68 -0.63
CA GLU A 69 -3.51 19.00 -1.24
C GLU A 69 -4.98 19.40 -1.43
N ILE A 70 -5.87 18.44 -1.76
CA ILE A 70 -7.31 18.73 -1.92
C ILE A 70 -7.92 19.14 -0.58
N ILE A 71 -7.69 18.38 0.50
CA ILE A 71 -8.24 18.70 1.83
C ILE A 71 -7.72 20.06 2.33
N GLN A 72 -6.43 20.38 2.11
CA GLN A 72 -5.84 21.67 2.49
C GLN A 72 -6.31 22.84 1.60
N THR A 73 -6.85 22.57 0.42
CA THR A 73 -7.37 23.61 -0.51
C THR A 73 -8.88 23.74 -0.48
N ILE A 74 -9.63 22.86 0.21
CA ILE A 74 -11.08 23.02 0.43
C ILE A 74 -11.44 24.42 0.98
N PRO A 75 -10.73 24.98 1.99
CA PRO A 75 -11.01 26.35 2.46
C PRO A 75 -10.81 27.38 1.34
N ARG A 76 -9.72 27.25 0.56
CA ARG A 76 -9.38 28.15 -0.55
C ARG A 76 -10.39 28.11 -1.71
N ILE A 77 -11.02 26.97 -1.97
CA ILE A 77 -12.03 26.80 -3.04
C ILE A 77 -13.41 27.27 -2.56
N LEU A 78 -13.72 27.12 -1.27
CA LEU A 78 -15.01 27.49 -0.69
C LEU A 78 -15.05 28.89 -0.05
N GLY A 79 -13.93 29.62 -0.08
CA GLY A 79 -13.85 31.00 0.40
C GLY A 79 -13.81 31.17 1.93
N PHE A 80 -13.32 30.16 2.66
CA PHE A 80 -13.01 30.24 4.09
C PHE A 80 -11.50 30.39 4.32
#